data_AF-A0A968NDN5-F1
#
_entry.id   AF-A0A968NDN5-F1
#
_cell.length_a   1.000
_cell.length_b   1.000
_cell.length_c   1.000
_cell.angle_alpha   90.00
_cell.angle_beta   90.00
_cell.angle_gamma   90.00
#
_symmetry.space_group_name_H-M   'P 1'
#
loop_
_entity.id
_entity.type
_entity.pdbx_description
1 polymer ?
#
loop_
_entity_poly.entity_id
_entity_poly.type
_entity_poly.pdbx_seq_one_letter_code
_entity_poly.pdbx_strand_id
1 'polypeptide(L)'
;MQLDLTSKRAQKLIQEYGLTEEEVRQIVASARINLATFDSEYRANVTQIADDLHKSRPTVYGWADRALAATVQSLRKIRTGRPPKERVGREV
;
A
#
# COMPACT_ATOMS: atom_id res chain seq x y z
N MET A 1 8.15 7.82 10.58
CA MET A 1 8.59 7.09 9.38
C MET A 1 8.98 8.10 8.32
N GLN A 2 10.26 8.13 7.92
CA GLN A 2 10.71 8.96 6.81
C GLN A 2 10.55 8.23 5.48
N LEU A 3 9.94 8.91 4.51
CA LEU A 3 9.72 8.40 3.16
C LEU A 3 10.60 9.18 2.18
N ASP A 4 11.32 8.45 1.32
CA ASP A 4 12.00 9.07 0.19
C ASP A 4 11.02 9.23 -0.98
N LEU A 5 10.47 10.45 -1.11
CA LEU A 5 9.53 10.82 -2.18
C LEU A 5 10.24 11.45 -3.39
N THR A 6 11.57 11.38 -3.47
CA THR A 6 12.35 11.96 -4.58
C THR A 6 12.34 11.08 -5.84
N SER A 7 11.94 9.82 -5.71
CA SER A 7 11.84 8.90 -6.83
C SER A 7 10.82 9.39 -7.87
N LYS A 8 11.26 9.55 -9.13
CA LYS A 8 10.40 9.94 -10.27
C LYS A 8 9.17 9.04 -10.41
N ARG A 9 9.32 7.73 -10.13
CA ARG A 9 8.20 6.78 -10.18
C ARG A 9 7.21 7.04 -9.05
N ALA A 10 7.69 7.28 -7.82
CA ALA A 10 6.83 7.58 -6.69
C ALA A 10 6.04 8.86 -6.94
N GLN A 11 6.70 9.93 -7.40
CA GLN A 11 6.06 11.19 -7.74
C GLN A 11 4.96 11.04 -8.80
N LYS A 12 5.23 10.28 -9.86
CA LYS A 12 4.23 9.99 -10.90
C LYS A 12 2.99 9.32 -10.30
N LEU A 13 3.17 8.27 -9.49
CA LEU A 13 2.05 7.52 -8.91
C LEU A 13 1.27 8.35 -7.90
N ILE A 14 1.96 9.18 -7.09
CA ILE A 14 1.31 10.11 -6.16
C ILE A 14 0.42 11.09 -6.92
N GLN A 15 0.90 11.66 -8.02
CA GLN A 15 0.11 12.57 -8.85
C GLN A 15 -1.04 11.87 -9.56
N GLU A 16 -0.79 10.71 -10.17
CA GLU A 16 -1.77 9.94 -10.94
C GLU A 16 -2.97 9.50 -10.09
N TYR A 17 -2.72 9.12 -8.83
CA TYR A 17 -3.76 8.68 -7.90
C TYR A 17 -4.19 9.74 -6.88
N GLY A 18 -3.64 10.97 -6.96
CA GLY A 18 -3.96 12.05 -6.01
C GLY A 18 -3.65 11.72 -4.55
N LEU A 19 -2.58 10.96 -4.30
CA LEU A 19 -2.29 10.42 -2.97
C LEU A 19 -1.83 11.52 -2.01
N THR A 20 -2.42 11.53 -0.82
CA THR A 20 -1.92 12.29 0.32
C THR A 20 -0.68 11.62 0.93
N GLU A 21 0.14 12.39 1.64
CA GLU A 21 1.30 11.83 2.34
C GLU A 21 0.92 10.72 3.32
N GLU A 22 -0.21 10.89 4.02
CA GLU A 22 -0.74 9.88 4.94
C GLU A 22 -1.10 8.58 4.22
N GLU A 23 -1.74 8.64 3.06
CA GLU A 23 -2.04 7.45 2.26
C GLU A 23 -0.77 6.76 1.77
N VAL A 24 0.25 7.51 1.35
CA VAL A 24 1.56 6.93 1.00
C VAL A 24 2.17 6.22 2.20
N ARG A 25 2.12 6.84 3.39
CA ARG A 25 2.60 6.22 4.63
C ARG A 25 1.83 4.93 4.96
N GLN A 26 0.51 4.91 4.79
CA GLN A 26 -0.33 3.72 4.99
C GLN A 26 -0.01 2.60 3.99
N ILE A 27 0.22 2.93 2.73
CA ILE A 27 0.63 1.99 1.68
C ILE A 27 1.97 1.35 2.05
N VAL A 28 2.96 2.17 2.43
CA VAL A 28 4.30 1.68 2.81
C VAL A 28 4.23 0.80 4.07
N ALA A 29 3.46 1.22 5.08
CA ALA A 29 3.29 0.43 6.29
C ALA A 29 2.65 -0.94 6.00
N SER A 30 1.58 -0.94 5.21
CA SER A 30 0.88 -2.17 4.80
C SER A 30 1.81 -3.11 4.02
N ALA A 31 2.60 -2.56 3.09
CA ALA A 31 3.57 -3.34 2.32
C ALA A 31 4.68 -3.93 3.20
N ARG A 32 5.23 -3.17 4.15
CA ARG A 32 6.26 -3.66 5.08
C ARG A 32 5.74 -4.78 5.98
N ILE A 33 4.50 -4.66 6.48
CA ILE A 33 3.89 -5.72 7.28
C ILE A 33 3.67 -6.97 6.43
N ASN A 34 3.08 -6.81 5.24
CA ASN A 34 2.84 -7.94 4.34
C ASN A 34 4.15 -8.63 3.94
N LEU A 35 5.23 -7.87 3.69
CA LEU A 35 6.55 -8.45 3.42
C LEU A 35 7.05 -9.27 4.61
N ALA A 36 7.00 -8.72 5.83
CA ALA A 36 7.40 -9.45 7.03
C ALA A 36 6.54 -10.68 7.33
N THR A 37 5.31 -10.73 6.83
CA THR A 37 4.43 -11.91 6.95
C THR A 37 4.89 -13.06 6.05
N PHE A 38 5.37 -12.77 4.83
CA PHE A 38 5.69 -13.80 3.83
C PHE A 38 7.18 -14.08 3.64
N ASP A 39 8.04 -13.14 4.04
CA ASP A 39 9.49 -13.26 3.95
C ASP A 39 10.07 -13.35 5.37
N SER A 40 10.57 -14.54 5.73
CA SER A 40 11.15 -14.80 7.05
C SER A 40 12.48 -14.08 7.29
N GLU A 41 13.18 -13.67 6.23
CA GLU A 41 14.43 -12.92 6.33
C GLU A 41 14.15 -11.43 6.60
N TYR A 42 12.98 -10.93 6.19
CA TYR A 42 12.57 -9.57 6.42
C TYR A 42 11.82 -9.40 7.75
N ARG A 43 12.29 -8.48 8.60
CA ARG A 43 11.61 -8.14 9.87
C ARG A 43 11.14 -6.69 9.88
N ALA A 44 9.83 -6.50 9.98
CA ALA A 44 9.25 -5.20 10.25
C ALA A 44 9.12 -4.94 11.76
N ASN A 45 9.59 -3.80 12.25
CA ASN A 45 9.28 -3.34 13.61
C ASN A 45 7.89 -2.70 13.63
N VAL A 46 6.85 -3.51 13.81
CA VAL A 46 5.45 -3.05 13.77
C VAL A 46 5.13 -2.06 14.88
N THR A 47 5.77 -2.18 16.04
CA THR A 47 5.63 -1.20 17.13
C THR A 47 6.11 0.17 16.67
N GLN A 48 7.34 0.26 16.13
CA GLN A 48 7.86 1.53 15.62
C GLN A 48 7.01 2.09 14.48
N ILE A 49 6.51 1.25 13.57
CA ILE A 49 5.62 1.67 12.48
C ILE A 49 4.33 2.29 13.05
N ALA A 50 3.74 1.68 14.06
CA ALA A 50 2.52 2.18 14.69
C ALA A 50 2.77 3.53 15.40
N ASP A 51 3.88 3.63 16.15
CA ASP A 51 4.29 4.85 16.85
C ASP A 51 4.55 6.00 15.88
N ASP A 52 5.28 5.73 14.79
CA ASP A 52 5.62 6.67 13.71
C ASP A 52 4.41 7.25 12.99
N LEU A 53 3.29 6.53 13.00
CA LEU A 53 2.02 6.90 12.36
C LEU A 53 1.00 7.43 13.37
N HIS A 54 1.35 7.45 14.66
CA HIS A 54 0.43 7.77 15.76
C HIS A 54 -0.85 6.92 15.70
N LYS A 55 -0.70 5.62 15.44
CA LYS A 55 -1.79 4.64 15.38
C LYS A 55 -1.55 3.48 16.34
N SER A 56 -2.62 2.73 16.62
CA SER A 56 -2.50 1.47 17.36
C SER A 56 -1.96 0.37 16.45
N ARG A 57 -1.22 -0.60 17.02
CA ARG A 57 -0.78 -1.80 16.28
C ARG A 57 -1.95 -2.53 15.60
N PRO A 58 -3.10 -2.77 16.26
CA PRO A 58 -4.28 -3.36 15.59
C PRO A 58 -4.75 -2.58 14.37
N THR A 59 -4.70 -1.24 14.40
CA THR A 59 -5.08 -0.40 13.25
C THR A 59 -4.17 -0.66 12.05
N VAL A 60 -2.85 -0.70 12.25
CA VAL A 60 -1.90 -0.89 11.14
C VAL A 60 -1.97 -2.31 10.59
N TYR A 61 -2.17 -3.33 11.42
CA TYR A 61 -2.47 -4.69 10.93
C TYR A 61 -3.76 -4.72 10.11
N GLY A 62 -4.83 -4.06 10.56
CA GLY A 62 -6.08 -3.98 9.82
C GLY A 62 -5.96 -3.24 8.48
N TRP A 63 -4.98 -2.36 8.30
CA TRP A 63 -4.63 -1.81 6.98
C TRP A 63 -3.93 -2.85 6.09
N ALA A 64 -2.91 -3.52 6.64
CA ALA A 64 -2.16 -4.55 5.93
C ALA A 64 -3.06 -5.68 5.42
N ASP A 65 -3.98 -6.17 6.26
CA ASP A 65 -4.92 -7.24 5.93
C ASP A 65 -5.87 -6.83 4.79
N ARG A 66 -6.42 -5.62 4.84
CA ARG A 66 -7.31 -5.09 3.79
C ARG A 66 -6.57 -4.86 2.48
N ALA A 67 -5.36 -4.31 2.53
CA ALA A 67 -4.50 -4.13 1.36
C ALA A 67 -4.13 -5.48 0.72
N LEU A 68 -3.83 -6.49 1.54
CA LEU A 68 -3.55 -7.84 1.09
C LEU A 68 -4.78 -8.48 0.42
N ALA A 69 -5.96 -8.34 1.01
CA ALA A 69 -7.20 -8.85 0.44
C ALA A 69 -7.49 -8.24 -0.95
N ALA A 70 -7.36 -6.92 -1.10
CA ALA A 70 -7.51 -6.24 -2.39
C ALA A 70 -6.46 -6.69 -3.42
N THR A 71 -5.22 -6.89 -2.98
CA THR A 71 -4.14 -7.41 -3.82
C THR A 71 -4.45 -8.81 -4.32
N VAL A 72 -4.85 -9.72 -3.43
CA VAL A 72 -5.25 -11.09 -3.77
C VAL A 72 -6.42 -11.10 -4.76
N GLN A 73 -7.43 -10.25 -4.54
CA GLN A 73 -8.56 -10.13 -5.47
C GLN A 73 -8.10 -9.67 -6.85
N SER A 74 -7.22 -8.67 -6.92
CA SER A 74 -6.68 -8.15 -8.18
C SER A 74 -5.84 -9.20 -8.92
N LEU A 75 -4.96 -9.91 -8.22
CA LEU A 75 -4.17 -11.01 -8.79
C LEU A 75 -5.07 -12.13 -9.33
N ARG A 76 -6.14 -12.48 -8.61
CA ARG A 76 -7.12 -13.47 -9.07
C ARG A 76 -7.83 -13.00 -10.35
N LYS A 77 -8.25 -11.73 -10.43
CA LYS A 77 -8.88 -11.14 -11.64
C LYS A 77 -7.94 -11.17 -12.85
N ILE A 78 -6.67 -10.81 -12.64
CA ILE A 78 -5.61 -10.88 -13.65
C ILE A 78 -5.45 -12.32 -14.13
N ARG A 79 -5.32 -13.28 -13.20
CA ARG A 79 -5.17 -14.71 -13.50
C ARG A 79 -6.33 -15.27 -14.31
N THR A 80 -7.57 -14.84 -14.06
CA THR A 80 -8.76 -15.29 -14.79
C THR A 80 -8.99 -14.57 -16.13
N GLY A 81 -8.07 -13.71 -16.57
CA GLY A 81 -8.10 -13.11 -17.90
C GLY A 81 -9.15 -12.02 -18.13
N ARG A 82 -9.74 -11.45 -17.07
CA ARG A 82 -10.67 -10.31 -17.18
C ARG A 82 -10.10 -9.09 -16.45
N PRO A 83 -9.21 -8.31 -17.10
CA PRO A 83 -8.90 -6.98 -16.61
C PRO A 83 -10.19 -6.13 -16.67
N PRO A 84 -10.55 -5.39 -15.61
CA PRO A 84 -11.56 -4.34 -15.75
C PRO A 84 -11.05 -3.32 -16.77
N LYS A 85 -11.85 -3.00 -17.80
CA LYS A 85 -11.66 -1.77 -18.57
C LYS A 85 -12.03 -0.61 -17.64
N GLU A 86 -11.08 -0.08 -16.89
CA GLU A 86 -11.27 1.24 -16.27
C GLU A 86 -11.27 2.26 -17.41
N ARG A 87 -12.48 2.68 -17.80
CA ARG A 87 -12.67 3.91 -18.57
C ARG A 87 -12.32 5.05 -17.62
N VAL A 88 -11.08 5.51 -17.65
CA VAL A 88 -10.76 6.86 -17.17
C VAL A 88 -11.42 7.80 -18.17
N GLY A 89 -12.64 8.22 -17.84
CA GLY A 89 -13.33 9.28 -18.54
C GLY A 89 -12.46 10.53 -18.43
N ARG A 90 -12.04 11.05 -19.59
CA ARG A 90 -11.77 12.47 -19.77
C ARG A 90 -12.99 13.22 -19.25
N GLU A 91 -12.87 13.89 -18.12
CA GLU A 91 -13.74 15.04 -17.87
C GLU A 91 -13.27 16.14 -18.83
N VAL A 92 -14.24 16.61 -19.62
CA VAL A 92 -14.15 17.69 -20.60
C VAL A 92 -14.77 18.92 -19.97
#